data_AF-A0A923XDH2-F1
#
_entry.id   AF-A0A923XDH2-F1
#
_cell.length_a   1.000
_cell.length_b   1.000
_cell.length_c   1.000
_cell.angle_alpha   90.00
_cell.angle_beta   90.00
_cell.angle_gamma   90.00
#
_symmetry.space_group_name_H-M   'P 1'
#
loop_
_entity.id
_entity.type
_entity.pdbx_description
1 polymer ?
#
loop_
_entity_poly.entity_id
_entity_poly.type
_entity_poly.pdbx_seq_one_letter_code
_entity_poly.pdbx_strand_id
1 'polypeptide(L)' 'MKSKSETEIEFKKSKTTMKAFLRSFLMPTLIGKSLVLYFGINYSLSPDEGYGYGLAASIAFTFCSLVLFAWKYRNHEEL' A
#
# COMPACT_ATOMS: atom_id res chain seq x y z
N MET A 1 9.89 39.76 -11.24
CA MET A 1 9.14 38.96 -12.22
C MET A 1 9.70 37.53 -12.17
N LYS A 2 8.97 36.58 -11.58
CA LYS A 2 9.43 35.18 -11.47
C LYS A 2 9.11 34.45 -12.79
N SER A 3 10.12 33.80 -13.36
CA SER A 3 10.05 33.21 -14.70
C SER A 3 9.08 32.03 -14.73
N LYS A 4 8.14 32.06 -15.67
CA LYS A 4 7.04 31.10 -15.88
C LYS A 4 7.51 29.63 -15.97
N SER A 5 8.80 29.42 -16.25
CA SER A 5 9.45 28.11 -16.34
C SER A 5 9.67 27.41 -14.99
N GLU A 6 9.79 28.13 -13.86
CA GLU A 6 10.00 27.50 -12.55
C GLU A 6 8.71 26.88 -11.99
N THR A 7 7.56 27.53 -12.25
CA THR A 7 6.23 27.08 -11.79
C THR A 7 5.72 25.83 -12.50
N GLU A 8 6.11 25.57 -13.76
CA GLU A 8 5.72 24.34 -14.45
C GLU A 8 6.48 23.09 -13.95
N ILE A 9 7.73 23.28 -13.51
CA ILE A 9 8.59 22.17 -13.06
C ILE A 9 8.11 21.64 -11.70
N GLU A 10 7.68 22.52 -10.79
CA GLU A 10 7.08 22.12 -9.50
C GLU A 10 5.80 21.29 -9.70
N PHE A 11 4.92 21.71 -10.60
CA PHE A 11 3.63 21.03 -10.82
C PHE A 11 3.80 19.63 -11.42
N LYS A 12 4.79 19.45 -12.31
CA LYS A 12 5.12 18.15 -12.89
C LYS A 12 5.74 17.20 -11.86
N LYS A 13 6.60 17.72 -10.96
CA LYS A 13 7.20 16.95 -9.87
C LYS A 13 6.14 16.48 -8.86
N SER A 14 5.22 17.37 -8.47
CA SER A 14 4.11 17.07 -7.55
C SER A 14 3.17 15.96 -8.08
N LYS A 15 2.75 16.05 -9.35
CA LYS A 15 1.91 15.02 -9.98
C LYS A 15 2.58 13.64 -10.04
N THR A 16 3.90 13.62 -10.20
CA THR A 16 4.68 12.37 -10.27
C THR A 16 4.82 11.74 -8.89
N THR A 17 5.07 12.54 -7.85
CA THR A 17 5.14 12.09 -6.46
C THR A 17 3.79 11.55 -5.97
N MET A 18 2.69 12.26 -6.23
CA MET A 18 1.35 11.82 -5.80
C MET A 18 0.94 10.51 -6.48
N LYS A 19 1.28 10.32 -7.76
CA LYS A 19 1.04 9.08 -8.49
C LYS A 19 1.91 7.92 -7.99
N ALA A 20 3.16 8.20 -7.60
CA ALA A 20 4.06 7.21 -7.00
C ALA A 20 3.61 6.80 -5.59
N PHE A 21 3.11 7.74 -4.79
CA PHE A 21 2.55 7.50 -3.47
C PHE A 21 1.25 6.69 -3.56
N LEU A 22 0.36 7.11 -4.46
CA LEU A 22 -0.89 6.42 -4.71
C LEU A 22 -0.63 5.00 -5.22
N ARG A 23 0.35 4.80 -6.12
CA ARG A 23 0.75 3.46 -6.57
C ARG A 23 1.35 2.63 -5.43
N SER A 24 2.21 3.21 -4.61
CA SER A 24 2.83 2.53 -3.46
C SER A 24 1.83 2.17 -2.36
N PHE A 25 0.70 2.87 -2.28
CA PHE A 25 -0.37 2.57 -1.35
C PHE A 25 -1.45 1.64 -1.95
N LEU A 26 -1.89 1.91 -3.19
CA LEU A 26 -2.90 1.09 -3.87
C LEU A 26 -2.39 -0.31 -4.14
N MET A 27 -1.13 -0.48 -4.55
CA MET A 27 -0.61 -1.80 -4.94
C MET A 27 -0.65 -2.80 -3.76
N PRO A 28 -0.10 -2.50 -2.57
CA PRO A 28 -0.24 -3.39 -1.42
C PRO A 28 -1.68 -3.47 -0.90
N THR A 29 -2.48 -2.40 -1.00
CA THR A 29 -3.88 -2.43 -0.55
C THR A 29 -4.74 -3.34 -1.43
N LEU A 30 -4.59 -3.25 -2.76
CA LEU A 30 -5.29 -4.12 -3.71
C LEU A 30 -4.82 -5.56 -3.58
N ILE A 31 -3.51 -5.80 -3.47
CA ILE A 31 -2.96 -7.15 -3.32
C ILE A 31 -3.42 -7.76 -2.00
N GLY A 32 -3.26 -7.06 -0.88
CA GLY A 32 -3.69 -7.52 0.44
C GLY A 32 -5.19 -7.77 0.50
N LYS A 33 -6.00 -6.85 -0.02
CA LYS A 33 -7.46 -7.00 -0.04
C LYS A 33 -7.91 -8.14 -0.95
N SER A 34 -7.26 -8.32 -2.10
CA SER A 34 -7.53 -9.45 -3.01
C SER A 34 -7.15 -10.79 -2.41
N LEU A 35 -6.00 -10.86 -1.72
CA LEU A 35 -5.55 -12.05 -1.00
C LEU A 35 -6.52 -12.39 0.14
N VAL A 36 -6.91 -11.41 0.96
CA VAL A 36 -7.88 -11.61 2.05
C VAL A 36 -9.23 -12.05 1.51
N LEU A 37 -9.72 -11.48 0.40
CA LEU A 37 -10.95 -11.92 -0.25
C LEU A 37 -10.84 -13.34 -0.80
N TYR A 38 -9.77 -13.64 -1.52
CA TYR A 38 -9.54 -14.96 -2.12
C TYR A 38 -9.43 -16.03 -1.04
N PHE A 39 -8.54 -15.85 -0.07
CA PHE A 39 -8.37 -16.79 1.04
C PHE A 39 -9.57 -16.81 1.97
N GLY A 40 -10.28 -15.69 2.17
CA GLY A 40 -11.45 -15.64 3.04
C GLY A 40 -12.65 -16.38 2.45
N ILE A 41 -12.91 -16.20 1.16
CA ILE A 41 -13.96 -16.94 0.44
C ILE A 41 -13.60 -18.43 0.39
N ASN A 42 -12.37 -18.78 0.02
CA ASN A 42 -11.95 -20.19 -0.03
C ASN A 42 -11.88 -20.85 1.36
N TYR A 43 -11.51 -20.12 2.41
CA TYR A 43 -11.56 -20.63 3.79
C TYR A 43 -13.00 -20.89 4.25
N SER A 44 -13.95 -20.04 3.85
CA SER A 44 -15.37 -20.25 4.15
C SER A 44 -15.99 -21.41 3.38
N LEU A 45 -15.48 -21.72 2.19
CA LEU A 45 -15.95 -22.82 1.34
C LEU A 45 -15.26 -24.16 1.66
N SER A 46 -13.96 -24.14 1.96
CA SER A 46 -13.11 -25.31 2.18
C SER A 46 -12.13 -25.06 3.35
N PRO A 47 -12.58 -25.12 4.62
CA PRO A 47 -11.74 -24.80 5.78
C PRO A 47 -10.57 -25.77 6.01
N ASP A 48 -10.64 -27.01 5.49
CA ASP A 48 -9.65 -28.08 5.75
C ASP A 48 -8.48 -28.11 4.74
N GLU A 49 -8.55 -27.35 3.64
CA GLU A 49 -7.52 -27.37 2.57
C GLU A 49 -6.32 -26.41 2.82
N GLY A 50 -6.19 -25.87 4.04
CA GLY A 50 -5.05 -25.03 4.40
C GLY A 50 -5.15 -23.57 3.93
N TYR A 51 -6.28 -23.14 3.36
CA TYR A 51 -6.55 -21.73 3.04
C TYR A 51 -6.49 -20.80 4.26
N GLY A 52 -6.65 -21.35 5.47
CA GLY A 52 -6.49 -20.60 6.72
C GLY A 52 -5.05 -20.10 6.95
N TYR A 53 -4.04 -20.88 6.55
CA TYR A 53 -2.64 -20.44 6.60
C TYR A 53 -2.36 -19.32 5.61
N GLY A 54 -2.93 -19.40 4.40
CA GLY A 54 -2.84 -18.33 3.40
C GLY A 54 -3.52 -17.04 3.85
N LEU A 55 -4.69 -17.15 4.51
CA LEU A 55 -5.39 -16.03 5.12
C LEU A 55 -4.54 -15.39 6.23
N ALA A 56 -4.05 -16.19 7.17
CA ALA A 56 -3.23 -15.72 8.28
C ALA A 56 -1.93 -15.05 7.80
N ALA A 57 -1.25 -15.64 6.82
CA ALA A 57 -0.04 -15.07 6.22
C ALA A 57 -0.32 -13.75 5.51
N SER A 58 -1.44 -13.63 4.78
CA SER A 58 -1.83 -12.40 4.08
C SER A 58 -2.17 -11.27 5.06
N ILE A 59 -2.84 -11.59 6.17
CA ILE A 59 -3.14 -10.64 7.25
C ILE A 59 -1.84 -10.21 7.93
N ALA A 60 -0.99 -11.16 8.31
CA ALA A 60 0.30 -10.87 8.95
C ALA A 60 1.20 -10.00 8.05
N PHE A 61 1.24 -10.30 6.74
CA PHE A 61 1.98 -9.50 5.76
C PHE A 61 1.43 -8.08 5.66
N THR A 62 0.10 -7.92 5.61
CA THR A 62 -0.54 -6.61 5.57
C THR A 62 -0.24 -5.81 6.84
N PHE A 63 -0.30 -6.46 8.00
CA PHE A 63 0.00 -5.84 9.30
C PHE A 63 1.47 -5.42 9.39
N CYS A 64 2.42 -6.30 9.03
CA CYS A 64 3.84 -5.95 8.96
C CYS A 64 4.11 -4.81 7.99
N SER A 65 3.46 -4.80 6.82
CA SER A 65 3.60 -3.73 5.82
C SER A 65 3.12 -2.39 6.37
N LEU A 66 1.98 -2.37 7.05
CA LEU A 66 1.45 -1.17 7.70
C LEU A 66 2.32 -0.70 8.86
N VAL A 67 2.81 -1.61 9.70
CA VAL A 67 3.71 -1.28 10.82
C VAL A 67 5.02 -0.72 10.29
N LEU A 68 5.64 -1.35 9.29
CA LEU A 68 6.87 -0.85 8.65
C LEU A 68 6.65 0.51 7.98
N PHE A 69 5.50 0.69 7.32
CA PHE A 69 5.15 1.96 6.69
C PHE A 69 4.94 3.06 7.74
N ALA A 70 4.17 2.78 8.79
CA ALA A 70 3.93 3.70 9.90
C ALA A 70 5.23 4.05 10.64
N TRP A 71 6.12 3.07 10.83
CA TRP A 71 7.40 3.28 11.48
C TRP A 71 8.34 4.12 10.63
N LYS A 72 8.36 3.87 9.31
CA LYS A 72 9.12 4.68 8.36
C LYS A 72 8.58 6.12 8.27
N TYR A 73 7.26 6.31 8.33
CA TYR A 73 6.64 7.65 8.27
C TYR A 73 6.77 8.42 9.60
N ARG A 74 6.81 7.72 10.74
CA ARG A 74 7.07 8.32 12.06
C ARG A 74 8.47 8.96 12.15
N ASN A 75 9.44 8.47 11.38
CA ASN A 75 10.77 9.09 11.29
C ASN A 75 10.85 10.27 10.31
N HIS A 76 9.74 10.69 9.71
CA HIS A 76 9.69 11.83 8.77
C HIS A 76 8.90 13.04 9.29
N GLU A 77 8.65 13.13 10.60
CA GLU A 77 8.09 14.35 11.25
C GLU A 77 9.09 15.54 11.32
N GLU A 78 10.14 15.58 10.48
CA GLU A 78 11.15 16.65 10.48
C GLU A 78 11.27 17.43 9.14
N LEU A 79 10.23 17.51 8.31
CA LEU A 79 10.23 18.41 7.13
C LEU A 79 8.99 19.29 7.06
#